data_AF-A0A183CKC3-F1
#
_entry.id   AF-A0A183CKC3-F1
#
_cell.length_a   1.000
_cell.length_b   1.000
_cell.length_c   1.000
_cell.angle_alpha   90.00
_cell.angle_beta   90.00
_cell.angle_gamma   90.00
#
_symmetry.space_group_name_H-M   'P 1'
#
loop_
_entity.id
_entity.type
_entity.pdbx_description
1 polymer ?
#
loop_
_entity_poly.entity_id
_entity_poly.type
_entity_poly.pdbx_seq_one_letter_code
_entity_poly.pdbx_strand_id
1 'polypeptide(L)'
;MERLSAFKEMDGSIVRIKRNDTQMFRYAGYKGVLAVNPMLDRNKEFFDAQSGEDQQLSRKDFMAVDFLFRPSQKKFEVWQDYEEECRLDVVKISAPTSVVMNKPFINILDQVSQMQSDRCHKRVCARVHALLDKHIFSVCASLTDEAFARRRLQDLPRLIEYNALNSVQFTREPFFRLVLRSAAKVAIHRVCQKLAIAIPPELGRMMFGVIDETGILQNGQVFAQYTVDIDGAMTEHGWRNRKSKKRPSKKRILTGPVLVTKNPSIVGGDVRMLEAVDVAALHHLVDVLVFPRHGPRPHSDEMAGSDLDGDEYTLIWDEELALEGNQPAADYSAPKGNSTPTVDLSPDEYQQQMASFFVKYLNNDSVGQISNSHLANSDLYGIDCDVPASLKNWDFDFLHNTISDESVRLPDMDELLLSSEEHQEYIELASEHYQKYAYAN
;
A
#
# COMPACT_ATOMS: atom_id res chain seq x y z
N MET A 1 -2.06 33.92 8.86
CA MET A 1 -0.87 34.67 8.42
C MET A 1 0.47 34.10 8.91
N GLU A 2 0.51 33.20 9.92
CA GLU A 2 1.76 32.45 10.28
C GLU A 2 2.02 31.18 9.44
N ARG A 3 1.13 30.83 8.50
CA ARG A 3 1.25 29.60 7.68
C ARG A 3 2.13 29.75 6.43
N LEU A 4 2.72 30.93 6.18
CA LEU A 4 3.36 31.30 4.91
C LEU A 4 4.89 31.21 4.86
N SER A 5 5.55 30.85 5.96
CA SER A 5 7.02 30.80 6.03
C SER A 5 7.65 29.52 5.46
N ALA A 6 6.86 28.52 5.04
CA ALA A 6 7.34 27.21 4.58
C ALA A 6 7.20 26.98 3.05
N PHE A 7 7.06 28.05 2.26
CA PHE A 7 6.76 27.93 0.83
C PHE A 7 7.98 28.24 -0.04
N LYS A 8 8.43 27.27 -0.85
CA LYS A 8 9.55 27.40 -1.79
C LYS A 8 9.09 27.21 -3.23
N GLU A 9 9.52 28.11 -4.10
CA GLU A 9 9.33 28.07 -5.54
C GLU A 9 10.52 27.31 -6.17
N MET A 10 10.26 26.47 -7.16
CA MET A 10 11.30 25.87 -8.00
C MET A 10 11.14 26.39 -9.42
N ASP A 11 12.11 27.15 -9.91
CA ASP A 11 12.11 27.62 -11.29
C ASP A 11 12.74 26.60 -12.25
N GLY A 12 12.31 26.67 -13.51
CA GLY A 12 12.44 25.71 -14.61
C GLY A 12 13.64 24.75 -14.66
N SER A 13 13.31 23.44 -14.70
CA SER A 13 13.88 22.39 -15.60
C SER A 13 13.59 20.97 -15.09
N ILE A 14 12.50 20.78 -14.33
CA ILE A 14 12.20 19.53 -13.65
C ILE A 14 10.91 18.94 -14.23
N VAL A 15 11.01 17.67 -14.62
CA VAL A 15 9.95 16.74 -15.08
C VAL A 15 8.56 17.36 -15.10
N ARG A 16 8.07 17.77 -16.28
CA ARG A 16 6.64 18.06 -16.46
C ARG A 16 5.86 16.85 -15.95
N ILE A 17 5.22 16.98 -14.80
CA ILE A 17 4.20 16.04 -14.32
C ILE A 17 3.23 15.89 -15.48
N LYS A 18 3.10 14.67 -16.03
CA LYS A 18 2.04 14.43 -17.01
C LYS A 18 0.74 14.79 -16.32
N ARG A 19 -0.14 15.46 -17.06
CA ARG A 19 -1.25 16.30 -16.57
C ARG A 19 -2.28 15.64 -15.61
N ASN A 20 -2.10 14.41 -15.13
CA ASN A 20 -2.98 13.75 -14.16
C ASN A 20 -2.25 12.74 -13.23
N ASP A 21 -0.92 12.75 -13.18
CA ASP A 21 -0.17 11.71 -12.47
C ASP A 21 0.16 12.18 -11.03
N THR A 22 -0.10 11.31 -10.06
CA THR A 22 0.34 11.49 -8.67
C THR A 22 1.70 10.84 -8.47
N GLN A 23 2.60 11.45 -7.71
CA GLN A 23 4.00 11.04 -7.63
C GLN A 23 4.49 10.97 -6.20
N MET A 24 5.19 9.89 -5.85
CA MET A 24 5.99 9.83 -4.63
C MET A 24 7.34 10.49 -4.89
N PHE A 25 7.73 11.44 -4.02
CA PHE A 25 8.91 12.26 -4.23
C PHE A 25 9.87 12.26 -3.04
N ARG A 26 11.10 12.68 -3.33
CA ARG A 26 12.10 13.14 -2.36
C ARG A 26 12.68 14.47 -2.84
N TYR A 27 12.84 15.42 -1.94
CA TYR A 27 13.47 16.70 -2.23
C TYR A 27 14.10 17.27 -0.97
N ALA A 28 15.42 17.37 -0.91
CA ALA A 28 16.15 17.84 0.27
C ALA A 28 15.67 17.12 1.55
N GLY A 29 15.15 17.86 2.54
CA GLY A 29 14.57 17.32 3.77
C GLY A 29 13.10 16.88 3.66
N TYR A 30 12.50 16.90 2.47
CA TYR A 30 11.09 16.60 2.22
C TYR A 30 10.87 15.21 1.62
N LYS A 31 9.84 14.53 2.11
CA LYS A 31 9.33 13.25 1.63
C LYS A 31 7.80 13.30 1.59
N GLY A 32 7.21 12.74 0.54
CA GLY A 32 5.76 12.49 0.52
C GLY A 32 5.23 12.14 -0.87
N VAL A 33 3.94 12.42 -1.04
CA VAL A 33 3.21 12.35 -2.30
C VAL A 33 2.84 13.75 -2.79
N LEU A 34 2.97 13.98 -4.10
CA LEU A 34 2.48 15.15 -4.83
C LEU A 34 1.34 14.73 -5.74
N ALA A 35 0.17 15.35 -5.55
CA ALA A 35 -0.99 15.18 -6.41
C ALA A 35 -1.21 16.46 -7.22
N VAL A 36 -1.73 16.31 -8.44
CA VAL A 36 -2.07 17.45 -9.31
C VAL A 36 -3.19 18.26 -8.67
N ASN A 37 -3.03 19.59 -8.57
CA ASN A 37 -4.07 20.50 -8.08
C ASN A 37 -4.37 21.59 -9.12
N PRO A 38 -5.50 21.50 -9.84
CA PRO A 38 -5.87 22.47 -10.87
C PRO A 38 -6.05 23.91 -10.37
N MET A 39 -6.24 24.12 -9.06
CA MET A 39 -6.36 25.47 -8.50
C MET A 39 -5.02 26.20 -8.50
N LEU A 40 -3.89 25.50 -8.34
CA LEU A 40 -2.56 26.12 -8.40
C LEU A 40 -2.28 26.67 -9.82
N ASP A 41 -2.63 25.90 -10.85
CA ASP A 41 -2.52 26.33 -12.24
C ASP A 41 -3.37 27.58 -12.51
N ARG A 42 -4.63 27.60 -12.03
CA ARG A 42 -5.52 28.76 -12.18
C ARG A 42 -5.01 29.99 -11.45
N ASN A 43 -4.47 29.81 -10.24
CA ASN A 43 -3.89 30.90 -9.46
C ASN A 43 -2.66 31.48 -10.16
N LYS A 44 -1.85 30.62 -10.80
CA LYS A 44 -0.71 31.02 -11.62
C LYS A 44 -1.14 31.83 -12.85
N GLU A 45 -2.13 31.34 -13.59
CA GLU A 45 -2.73 32.05 -14.73
C GLU A 45 -3.33 33.40 -14.32
N PHE A 46 -4.03 33.47 -13.19
CA PHE A 46 -4.62 34.70 -12.67
C PHE A 46 -3.54 35.71 -12.24
N PHE A 47 -2.51 35.25 -11.53
CA PHE A 47 -1.39 36.09 -11.11
C PHE A 47 -0.64 36.64 -12.32
N ASP A 48 -0.30 35.80 -13.30
CA ASP A 48 0.43 36.21 -14.50
C ASP A 48 -0.39 37.22 -15.35
N ALA A 49 -1.73 37.14 -15.31
CA ALA A 49 -2.62 38.12 -15.94
C ALA A 49 -2.72 39.46 -15.19
N GLN A 50 -2.55 39.47 -13.87
CA GLN A 50 -2.63 40.66 -12.99
C GLN A 50 -1.27 41.34 -12.76
N SER A 51 -0.17 40.63 -12.99
CA SER A 51 1.22 41.10 -12.77
C SER A 51 1.64 42.31 -13.62
N GLY A 52 0.77 42.79 -14.52
CA GLY A 52 0.98 44.01 -15.28
C GLY A 52 0.58 45.31 -14.57
N GLU A 53 -0.20 45.26 -13.47
CA GLU A 53 -0.83 46.45 -12.89
C GLU A 53 -0.36 46.85 -11.47
N ASP A 54 0.20 45.94 -10.65
CA ASP A 54 0.66 46.28 -9.29
C ASP A 54 1.93 45.52 -8.85
N GLN A 55 3.02 46.25 -8.57
CA GLN A 55 4.35 45.72 -8.23
C GLN A 55 4.52 45.28 -6.76
N GLN A 56 3.47 45.29 -5.94
CA GLN A 56 3.57 44.99 -4.49
C GLN A 56 3.14 43.57 -4.09
N LEU A 57 2.55 42.79 -4.99
CA LEU A 57 1.96 41.49 -4.65
C LEU A 57 2.91 40.35 -5.00
N SER A 58 3.18 39.45 -4.05
CA SER A 58 4.06 38.30 -4.28
C SER A 58 3.27 37.09 -4.81
N ARG A 59 3.92 36.23 -5.61
CA ARG A 59 3.33 34.95 -6.10
C ARG A 59 2.79 34.09 -4.95
N LYS A 60 3.44 34.16 -3.78
CA LYS A 60 3.07 33.39 -2.58
C LYS A 60 1.74 33.83 -2.00
N ASP A 61 1.42 35.12 -2.06
CA ASP A 61 0.16 35.66 -1.54
C ASP A 61 -1.06 35.14 -2.31
N PHE A 62 -0.87 34.79 -3.58
CA PHE A 62 -1.91 34.23 -4.46
C PHE A 62 -1.84 32.71 -4.60
N MET A 63 -0.92 32.02 -3.90
CA MET A 63 -0.64 30.59 -4.10
C MET A 63 -0.34 30.25 -5.58
N ALA A 64 0.31 31.16 -6.31
CA ALA A 64 0.74 30.99 -7.69
C ALA A 64 2.08 30.24 -7.78
N VAL A 65 2.13 29.04 -7.17
CA VAL A 65 3.33 28.20 -7.02
C VAL A 65 3.23 26.90 -7.80
N ASP A 66 4.37 26.34 -8.21
CA ASP A 66 4.43 25.06 -8.92
C ASP A 66 4.29 23.84 -7.99
N PHE A 67 4.79 23.94 -6.75
CA PHE A 67 4.70 22.90 -5.74
C PHE A 67 4.24 23.48 -4.40
N LEU A 68 3.47 22.68 -3.65
CA LEU A 68 3.01 23.02 -2.30
C LEU A 68 3.34 21.88 -1.35
N PHE A 69 4.29 22.11 -0.44
CA PHE A 69 4.67 21.13 0.58
C PHE A 69 3.94 21.38 1.90
N ARG A 70 3.61 20.30 2.61
CA ARG A 70 2.97 20.32 3.93
C ARG A 70 4.03 20.20 5.04
N PRO A 71 3.79 20.76 6.24
CA PRO A 71 4.70 20.61 7.37
C PRO A 71 5.06 19.15 7.69
N SER A 72 4.10 18.23 7.59
CA SER A 72 4.32 16.79 7.82
C SER A 72 5.24 16.11 6.79
N GLN A 73 5.46 16.74 5.63
CA GLN A 73 6.38 16.24 4.61
C GLN A 73 7.83 16.62 4.91
N LYS A 74 8.08 17.62 5.76
CA LYS A 74 9.43 18.01 6.19
C LYS A 74 9.90 17.09 7.30
N LYS A 75 10.97 16.32 7.04
CA LYS A 75 11.51 15.33 7.98
C LYS A 75 12.71 15.86 8.76
N PHE A 76 13.51 16.74 8.16
CA PHE A 76 14.64 17.41 8.80
C PHE A 76 14.96 18.74 8.11
N GLU A 77 15.68 19.62 8.82
CA GLU A 77 16.18 20.88 8.29
C GLU A 77 17.44 20.68 7.44
N VAL A 78 17.60 21.52 6.42
CA VAL A 78 18.74 21.49 5.49
C VAL A 78 19.25 22.93 5.31
N TRP A 79 20.56 23.10 5.17
CA TRP A 79 21.16 24.40 4.87
C TRP A 79 20.60 24.98 3.57
N GLN A 80 20.27 26.28 3.56
CA GLN A 80 19.61 26.95 2.44
C GLN A 80 20.36 26.77 1.11
N ASP A 81 21.68 26.99 1.12
CA ASP A 81 22.54 26.86 -0.06
C ASP A 81 22.46 25.44 -0.67
N TYR A 82 22.43 24.41 0.18
CA TYR A 82 22.33 23.02 -0.27
C TYR A 82 20.93 22.67 -0.77
N GLU A 83 19.89 23.24 -0.17
CA GLU A 83 18.51 23.01 -0.57
C GLU A 83 18.21 23.59 -1.97
N GLU A 84 18.86 24.69 -2.36
CA GLU A 84 18.77 25.27 -3.71
C GLU A 84 19.45 24.41 -4.78
N GLU A 85 20.50 23.67 -4.42
CA GLU A 85 21.19 22.73 -5.32
C GLU A 85 20.43 21.39 -5.48
N CYS A 86 19.55 21.07 -4.53
CA CYS A 86 18.80 19.82 -4.53
C CYS A 86 17.81 19.73 -5.71
N ARG A 87 17.68 18.53 -6.26
CA ARG A 87 16.70 18.23 -7.31
C ARG A 87 15.52 17.45 -6.74
N LEU A 88 14.35 17.60 -7.34
CA LEU A 88 13.18 16.79 -7.04
C LEU A 88 13.36 15.41 -7.68
N ASP A 89 13.44 14.37 -6.84
CA ASP A 89 13.53 12.98 -7.27
C ASP A 89 12.16 12.31 -7.20
N VAL A 90 11.71 11.75 -8.33
CA VAL A 90 10.48 10.97 -8.42
C VAL A 90 10.80 9.50 -8.21
N VAL A 91 10.25 8.91 -7.15
CA VAL A 91 10.50 7.51 -6.78
C VAL A 91 9.50 6.57 -7.45
N LYS A 92 8.23 6.95 -7.48
CA LYS A 92 7.14 6.15 -8.05
C LYS A 92 6.02 7.06 -8.55
N ILE A 93 5.35 6.65 -9.62
CA ILE A 93 4.23 7.37 -10.25
C ILE A 93 2.97 6.52 -10.13
N SER A 94 1.82 7.15 -9.92
CA SER A 94 0.51 6.49 -9.87
C SER A 94 0.28 5.76 -11.17
N ALA A 95 -0.04 4.47 -11.07
CA ALA A 95 -0.28 3.64 -12.22
C ALA A 95 -1.32 2.56 -11.89
N PRO A 96 -2.06 2.06 -12.89
CA PRO A 96 -3.00 0.96 -12.74
C PRO A 96 -2.27 -0.28 -12.25
N THR A 97 -2.55 -0.66 -11.00
CA THR A 97 -1.83 -1.76 -10.33
C THR A 97 -2.83 -2.82 -9.87
N SER A 98 -2.60 -4.07 -10.25
CA SER A 98 -3.44 -5.21 -9.83
C SER A 98 -3.33 -5.50 -8.35
N VAL A 99 -4.39 -6.05 -7.76
CA VAL A 99 -4.43 -6.50 -6.35
C VAL A 99 -4.16 -7.99 -6.25
N VAL A 100 -3.45 -8.36 -5.18
CA VAL A 100 -3.29 -9.74 -4.73
C VAL A 100 -3.60 -9.76 -3.23
N MET A 101 -4.55 -10.60 -2.83
CA MET A 101 -4.81 -10.88 -1.42
C MET A 101 -3.64 -11.66 -0.82
N ASN A 102 -3.40 -11.48 0.48
CA ASN A 102 -2.36 -12.17 1.23
C ASN A 102 -2.98 -12.90 2.44
N LYS A 103 -2.18 -13.75 3.10
CA LYS A 103 -2.63 -14.50 4.28
C LYS A 103 -3.25 -13.63 5.39
N PRO A 104 -2.60 -12.55 5.88
CA PRO A 104 -3.21 -11.71 6.92
C PRO A 104 -4.56 -11.12 6.53
N PHE A 105 -4.68 -10.64 5.30
CA PHE A 105 -5.94 -10.08 4.82
C PHE A 105 -7.04 -11.15 4.70
N ILE A 106 -6.71 -12.34 4.21
CA ILE A 106 -7.67 -13.46 4.14
C ILE A 106 -8.08 -13.91 5.54
N ASN A 107 -7.16 -13.95 6.49
CA ASN A 107 -7.45 -14.27 7.89
C ASN A 107 -8.46 -13.28 8.51
N ILE A 108 -8.28 -11.98 8.25
CA ILE A 108 -9.26 -10.96 8.66
C ILE A 108 -10.62 -11.20 8.00
N LEU A 109 -10.67 -11.43 6.68
CA LEU A 109 -11.93 -11.64 5.97
C LEU A 109 -12.69 -12.87 6.50
N ASP A 110 -12.00 -13.97 6.74
CA ASP A 110 -12.59 -15.21 7.25
C ASP A 110 -13.24 -14.98 8.62
N GLN A 111 -12.47 -14.45 9.57
CA GLN A 111 -12.92 -14.31 10.95
C GLN A 111 -13.92 -13.16 11.15
N VAL A 112 -13.68 -11.99 10.55
CA VAL A 112 -14.60 -10.85 10.69
C VAL A 112 -15.95 -11.14 10.02
N SER A 113 -15.97 -11.84 8.87
CA SER A 113 -17.22 -12.24 8.25
C SER A 113 -18.00 -13.24 9.11
N GLN A 114 -17.30 -14.15 9.81
CA GLN A 114 -17.89 -15.08 10.78
C GLN A 114 -18.53 -14.34 11.97
N MET A 115 -17.85 -13.32 12.49
CA MET A 115 -18.37 -12.50 13.60
C MET A 115 -19.61 -11.68 13.22
N GLN A 116 -19.76 -11.33 11.95
CA GLN A 116 -20.89 -10.53 11.45
C GLN A 116 -22.14 -11.38 11.25
N SER A 117 -22.08 -12.39 10.39
CA SER A 117 -23.20 -13.33 10.17
C SER A 117 -22.76 -14.60 9.44
N ASP A 118 -23.44 -15.73 9.70
CA ASP A 118 -23.21 -17.00 8.99
C ASP A 118 -23.39 -16.85 7.47
N ARG A 119 -24.33 -16.01 7.03
CA ARG A 119 -24.56 -15.73 5.61
C ARG A 119 -23.39 -14.95 5.01
N CYS A 120 -22.88 -13.94 5.71
CA CYS A 120 -21.71 -13.16 5.29
C CYS A 120 -20.50 -14.09 5.14
N HIS A 121 -20.23 -14.88 6.17
CA HIS A 121 -19.10 -15.81 6.20
C HIS A 121 -19.13 -16.80 5.04
N LYS A 122 -20.25 -17.52 4.85
CA LYS A 122 -20.39 -18.46 3.73
C LYS A 122 -20.19 -17.79 2.37
N ARG A 123 -20.68 -16.57 2.19
CA ARG A 123 -20.50 -15.79 0.94
C ARG A 123 -19.02 -15.46 0.71
N VAL A 124 -18.37 -14.86 1.71
CA VAL A 124 -16.96 -14.45 1.62
C VAL A 124 -16.04 -15.65 1.41
N CYS A 125 -16.19 -16.74 2.17
CA CYS A 125 -15.36 -17.94 2.01
C CYS A 125 -15.58 -18.60 0.64
N ALA A 126 -16.84 -18.73 0.18
CA ALA A 126 -17.14 -19.24 -1.15
C ALA A 126 -16.49 -18.38 -2.24
N ARG A 127 -16.47 -17.05 -2.05
CA ARG A 127 -15.85 -16.14 -2.99
C ARG A 127 -14.32 -16.26 -3.01
N VAL A 128 -13.68 -16.37 -1.85
CA VAL A 128 -12.23 -16.61 -1.73
C VAL A 128 -11.84 -17.91 -2.44
N HIS A 129 -12.60 -18.99 -2.24
CA HIS A 129 -12.39 -20.26 -2.95
C HIS A 129 -12.57 -20.10 -4.47
N ALA A 130 -13.63 -19.42 -4.92
CA ALA A 130 -13.85 -19.18 -6.35
C ALA A 130 -12.71 -18.37 -7.00
N LEU A 131 -12.14 -17.40 -6.27
CA LEU A 131 -10.99 -16.61 -6.72
C LEU A 131 -9.70 -17.45 -6.77
N LEU A 132 -9.50 -18.34 -5.79
CA LEU A 132 -8.41 -19.31 -5.79
C LEU A 132 -8.51 -20.24 -7.00
N ASP A 133 -9.68 -20.81 -7.27
CA ASP A 133 -9.94 -21.67 -8.43
C ASP A 133 -9.67 -20.94 -9.74
N LYS A 134 -10.16 -19.70 -9.87
CA LYS A 134 -9.90 -18.85 -11.05
C LYS A 134 -8.40 -18.61 -11.24
N HIS A 135 -7.66 -18.38 -10.15
CA HIS A 135 -6.21 -18.20 -10.20
C HIS A 135 -5.50 -19.48 -10.66
N ILE A 136 -5.79 -20.62 -10.03
CA ILE A 136 -5.18 -21.92 -10.38
C ILE A 136 -5.52 -22.29 -11.83
N PHE A 137 -6.77 -22.11 -12.24
CA PHE A 137 -7.20 -22.34 -13.62
C PHE A 137 -6.42 -21.46 -14.61
N SER A 138 -6.23 -20.17 -14.31
CA SER A 138 -5.43 -19.29 -15.16
C SER A 138 -3.97 -19.75 -15.28
N VAL A 139 -3.39 -20.28 -14.21
CA VAL A 139 -2.04 -20.87 -14.24
C VAL A 139 -2.01 -22.12 -15.11
N CYS A 140 -2.97 -23.04 -14.94
CA CYS A 140 -3.07 -24.25 -15.75
C CYS A 140 -3.32 -23.94 -17.23
N ALA A 141 -4.21 -23.00 -17.52
CA ALA A 141 -4.51 -22.55 -18.88
C ALA A 141 -3.27 -21.97 -19.57
N SER A 142 -2.36 -21.31 -18.83
CA SER A 142 -1.11 -20.80 -19.41
C SER A 142 -0.16 -21.89 -19.95
N LEU A 143 -0.40 -23.16 -19.60
CA LEU A 143 0.39 -24.30 -20.08
C LEU A 143 -0.16 -24.93 -21.36
N THR A 144 -1.42 -24.66 -21.70
CA THR A 144 -2.15 -25.32 -22.80
C THR A 144 -2.71 -24.34 -23.82
N ASP A 145 -3.09 -23.14 -23.38
CA ASP A 145 -3.66 -22.08 -24.22
C ASP A 145 -2.62 -21.00 -24.52
N GLU A 146 -2.50 -20.66 -25.80
CA GLU A 146 -1.47 -19.75 -26.31
C GLU A 146 -1.68 -18.30 -25.88
N ALA A 147 -2.93 -17.86 -25.70
CA ALA A 147 -3.23 -16.51 -25.24
C ALA A 147 -2.89 -16.35 -23.75
N PHE A 148 -3.23 -17.34 -22.92
CA PHE A 148 -2.85 -17.35 -21.50
C PHE A 148 -1.34 -17.51 -21.32
N ALA A 149 -0.69 -18.35 -22.12
CA ALA A 149 0.76 -18.49 -22.15
C ALA A 149 1.44 -17.13 -22.40
N ARG A 150 0.99 -16.41 -23.44
CA ARG A 150 1.53 -15.10 -23.79
C ARG A 150 1.38 -14.09 -22.67
N ARG A 151 0.21 -14.00 -22.04
CA ARG A 151 -0.01 -13.10 -20.87
C ARG A 151 0.94 -13.44 -19.73
N ARG A 152 1.04 -14.72 -19.36
CA ARG A 152 1.91 -15.17 -18.27
C ARG A 152 3.39 -14.88 -18.52
N LEU A 153 3.84 -14.98 -19.76
CA LEU A 153 5.21 -14.62 -20.16
C LEU A 153 5.47 -13.12 -20.07
N GLN A 154 4.48 -12.27 -20.37
CA GLN A 154 4.60 -10.82 -20.24
C GLN A 154 4.75 -10.33 -18.79
N ASP A 155 4.27 -11.12 -17.83
CA ASP A 155 4.45 -10.85 -16.39
C ASP A 155 5.88 -11.10 -15.92
N LEU A 156 6.67 -11.88 -16.68
CA LEU A 156 8.06 -12.15 -16.33
C LEU A 156 8.93 -10.91 -16.65
N PRO A 157 10.05 -10.72 -15.91
CA PRO A 157 11.00 -9.66 -16.19
C PRO A 157 11.37 -9.63 -17.68
N ARG A 158 11.13 -8.48 -18.31
CA ARG A 158 11.01 -8.34 -19.78
C ARG A 158 12.37 -8.27 -20.48
N LEU A 159 13.05 -9.41 -20.59
CA LEU A 159 14.19 -9.56 -21.50
C LEU A 159 13.76 -9.79 -22.96
N ILE A 160 12.52 -10.24 -23.19
CA ILE A 160 11.98 -10.62 -24.51
C ILE A 160 10.63 -9.94 -24.74
N GLU A 161 10.44 -9.33 -25.91
CA GLU A 161 9.14 -8.78 -26.33
C GLU A 161 8.25 -9.91 -26.91
N TYR A 162 7.59 -10.67 -26.01
CA TYR A 162 6.76 -11.83 -26.41
C TYR A 162 5.63 -11.49 -27.38
N ASN A 163 5.14 -10.24 -27.40
CA ASN A 163 4.10 -9.79 -28.32
C ASN A 163 4.58 -9.63 -29.77
N ALA A 164 5.88 -9.46 -29.98
CA ALA A 164 6.45 -9.40 -31.33
C ALA A 164 6.65 -10.80 -31.94
N LEU A 165 6.65 -11.85 -31.12
CA LEU A 165 6.91 -13.24 -31.51
C LEU A 165 5.65 -13.95 -32.01
N ASN A 166 5.07 -13.46 -33.11
CA ASN A 166 3.84 -14.04 -33.69
C ASN A 166 4.05 -15.37 -34.42
N SER A 167 5.29 -15.70 -34.78
CA SER A 167 5.65 -16.95 -35.48
C SER A 167 5.92 -18.12 -34.54
N VAL A 168 5.99 -17.88 -33.22
CA VAL A 168 6.31 -18.89 -32.22
C VAL A 168 5.03 -19.32 -31.50
N GLN A 169 4.86 -20.62 -31.34
CA GLN A 169 3.83 -21.20 -30.47
C GLN A 169 4.48 -21.58 -29.14
N PHE A 170 4.31 -20.73 -28.12
CA PHE A 170 4.93 -20.82 -26.80
C PHE A 170 4.61 -22.12 -26.06
N THR A 171 3.40 -22.64 -26.28
CA THR A 171 2.93 -23.89 -25.69
C THR A 171 3.58 -25.15 -26.27
N ARG A 172 4.14 -25.06 -27.49
CA ARG A 172 4.77 -26.19 -28.20
C ARG A 172 6.28 -26.10 -28.24
N GLU A 173 6.83 -24.90 -28.34
CA GLU A 173 8.26 -24.68 -28.41
C GLU A 173 8.93 -25.09 -27.09
N PRO A 174 9.96 -25.97 -27.10
CA PRO A 174 10.54 -26.54 -25.90
C PRO A 174 11.06 -25.53 -24.87
N PHE A 175 11.72 -24.45 -25.31
CA PHE A 175 12.25 -23.44 -24.40
C PHE A 175 11.12 -22.68 -23.69
N PHE A 176 10.14 -22.13 -24.42
CA PHE A 176 9.02 -21.40 -23.81
C PHE A 176 8.14 -22.30 -22.96
N ARG A 177 7.96 -23.57 -23.34
CA ARG A 177 7.24 -24.55 -22.51
C ARG A 177 7.94 -24.78 -21.16
N LEU A 178 9.26 -24.84 -21.12
CA LEU A 178 10.04 -24.95 -19.87
C LEU A 178 9.92 -23.67 -19.02
N VAL A 179 9.93 -22.50 -19.66
CA VAL A 179 9.72 -21.22 -18.98
C VAL A 179 8.32 -21.16 -18.36
N LEU A 180 7.28 -21.49 -19.12
CA LEU A 180 5.88 -21.53 -18.66
C LEU A 180 5.69 -22.50 -17.49
N ARG A 181 6.24 -23.71 -17.59
CA ARG A 181 6.21 -24.70 -16.49
C ARG A 181 6.89 -24.16 -15.23
N SER A 182 8.01 -23.46 -15.38
CA SER A 182 8.71 -22.84 -14.25
C SER A 182 7.89 -21.70 -13.65
N ALA A 183 7.31 -20.83 -14.48
CA ALA A 183 6.43 -19.74 -14.05
C ALA A 183 5.17 -20.24 -13.34
N ALA A 184 4.61 -21.37 -13.80
CA ALA A 184 3.48 -22.04 -13.16
C ALA A 184 3.87 -22.62 -11.80
N LYS A 185 5.03 -23.31 -11.70
CA LYS A 185 5.56 -23.81 -10.42
C LYS A 185 5.75 -22.68 -9.41
N VAL A 186 6.31 -21.55 -9.83
CA VAL A 186 6.47 -20.36 -8.97
C VAL A 186 5.12 -19.78 -8.54
N ALA A 187 4.13 -19.71 -9.44
CA ALA A 187 2.79 -19.23 -9.11
C ALA A 187 2.12 -20.12 -8.04
N ILE A 188 2.10 -21.44 -8.26
CA ILE A 188 1.54 -22.41 -7.31
C ILE A 188 2.27 -22.33 -5.97
N HIS A 189 3.60 -22.26 -5.99
CA HIS A 189 4.39 -22.13 -4.78
C HIS A 189 4.04 -20.85 -4.00
N ARG A 190 3.83 -19.71 -4.67
CA ARG A 190 3.37 -18.47 -4.02
C ARG A 190 1.98 -18.62 -3.40
N VAL A 191 1.06 -19.32 -4.06
CA VAL A 191 -0.26 -19.61 -3.50
C VAL A 191 -0.13 -20.50 -2.25
N CYS A 192 0.63 -21.60 -2.30
CA CYS A 192 0.80 -22.47 -1.14
C CYS A 192 1.50 -21.78 0.04
N GLN A 193 2.54 -20.98 -0.23
CA GLN A 193 3.36 -20.38 0.83
C GLN A 193 2.80 -19.07 1.38
N LYS A 194 2.17 -18.25 0.54
CA LYS A 194 1.75 -16.89 0.88
C LYS A 194 0.26 -16.62 0.69
N LEU A 195 -0.50 -17.63 0.26
CA LEU A 195 -1.92 -17.52 -0.10
C LEU A 195 -2.19 -16.31 -1.01
N ALA A 196 -1.28 -16.10 -1.95
CA ALA A 196 -1.26 -14.94 -2.84
C ALA A 196 -2.33 -15.08 -3.92
N ILE A 197 -3.58 -14.76 -3.61
CA ILE A 197 -4.73 -14.90 -4.51
C ILE A 197 -4.99 -13.60 -5.26
N ALA A 198 -4.88 -13.63 -6.58
CA ALA A 198 -5.10 -12.45 -7.42
C ALA A 198 -6.59 -12.06 -7.47
N ILE A 199 -6.88 -10.77 -7.28
CA ILE A 199 -8.21 -10.21 -7.55
C ILE A 199 -8.28 -9.80 -9.03
N PRO A 200 -9.36 -10.13 -9.74
CA PRO A 200 -9.52 -9.73 -11.12
C PRO A 200 -9.42 -8.20 -11.29
N PRO A 201 -8.74 -7.72 -12.34
CA PRO A 201 -8.64 -6.29 -12.65
C PRO A 201 -9.96 -5.54 -12.71
N GLU A 202 -11.06 -6.21 -12.97
CA GLU A 202 -12.38 -5.60 -13.02
C GLU A 202 -13.01 -5.37 -11.63
N LEU A 203 -12.39 -5.87 -10.56
CA LEU A 203 -12.92 -5.90 -9.18
C LEU A 203 -12.00 -5.31 -8.11
N GLY A 204 -10.75 -4.96 -8.43
CA GLY A 204 -9.86 -4.34 -7.45
C GLY A 204 -8.58 -3.74 -8.01
N ARG A 205 -8.00 -2.78 -7.27
CA ARG A 205 -6.78 -2.03 -7.62
C ARG A 205 -5.96 -1.71 -6.37
N MET A 206 -4.64 -1.69 -6.52
CA MET A 206 -3.73 -1.04 -5.58
C MET A 206 -3.57 0.41 -6.03
N MET A 207 -3.71 1.35 -5.11
CA MET A 207 -3.67 2.79 -5.40
C MET A 207 -2.94 3.56 -4.31
N PHE A 208 -2.27 4.66 -4.65
CA PHE A 208 -1.78 5.59 -3.64
C PHE A 208 -2.94 6.26 -2.89
N GLY A 209 -2.76 6.46 -1.59
CA GLY A 209 -3.64 7.32 -0.82
C GLY A 209 -3.32 8.80 -1.06
N VAL A 210 -4.34 9.60 -1.32
CA VAL A 210 -4.26 11.06 -1.33
C VAL A 210 -5.46 11.65 -0.58
N ILE A 211 -5.42 12.94 -0.32
CA ILE A 211 -6.46 13.64 0.44
C ILE A 211 -7.29 14.54 -0.48
N ASP A 212 -8.57 14.66 -0.19
CA ASP A 212 -9.47 15.60 -0.86
C ASP A 212 -9.15 17.05 -0.47
N GLU A 213 -8.50 17.79 -1.37
CA GLU A 213 -8.19 19.19 -1.13
C GLU A 213 -9.40 20.13 -1.26
N THR A 214 -10.51 19.63 -1.84
CA THR A 214 -11.75 20.40 -2.04
C THR A 214 -12.64 20.39 -0.80
N GLY A 215 -12.53 19.37 0.04
CA GLY A 215 -13.35 19.20 1.25
C GLY A 215 -14.80 18.81 0.97
N ILE A 216 -15.08 18.25 -0.21
CA ILE A 216 -16.43 17.84 -0.63
C ILE A 216 -16.78 16.45 -0.07
N LEU A 217 -15.80 15.53 -0.04
CA LEU A 217 -16.00 14.17 0.47
C LEU A 217 -16.36 14.21 1.97
N GLN A 218 -17.43 13.49 2.32
CA GLN A 218 -17.86 13.33 3.71
C GLN A 218 -17.15 12.14 4.37
N ASN A 219 -17.21 12.09 5.71
CA ASN A 219 -16.73 10.93 6.46
C ASN A 219 -17.45 9.64 5.98
N GLY A 220 -16.69 8.57 5.79
CA GLY A 220 -17.15 7.30 5.22
C GLY A 220 -17.16 7.26 3.68
N GLN A 221 -16.90 8.37 3.00
CA GLN A 221 -16.85 8.44 1.54
C GLN A 221 -15.42 8.52 1.02
N VAL A 222 -15.19 7.94 -0.15
CA VAL A 222 -13.94 8.03 -0.90
C VAL A 222 -14.22 8.35 -2.36
N PHE A 223 -13.23 8.90 -3.06
CA PHE A 223 -13.26 9.01 -4.52
C PHE A 223 -12.16 8.15 -5.13
N ALA A 224 -12.51 7.40 -6.18
CA ALA A 224 -11.54 6.65 -6.98
C ALA A 224 -11.96 6.66 -8.44
N GLN A 225 -11.03 7.04 -9.31
CA GLN A 225 -11.16 6.89 -10.75
C GLN A 225 -9.97 6.08 -11.25
N TYR A 226 -10.24 5.00 -11.98
CA TYR A 226 -9.19 4.08 -12.42
C TYR A 226 -9.14 3.97 -13.94
N THR A 227 -7.93 3.71 -14.42
CA THR A 227 -7.69 3.31 -15.80
C THR A 227 -8.08 1.85 -15.98
N VAL A 228 -8.89 1.57 -17.00
CA VAL A 228 -9.42 0.21 -17.25
C VAL A 228 -8.33 -0.75 -17.72
N ASP A 229 -7.42 -0.29 -18.59
CA ASP A 229 -6.37 -1.11 -19.19
C ASP A 229 -5.10 -1.13 -18.31
N ILE A 230 -4.81 -2.26 -17.67
CA ILE A 230 -3.57 -2.43 -16.87
C ILE A 230 -2.34 -2.62 -17.78
N ASP A 231 -2.47 -3.42 -18.84
CA ASP A 231 -1.36 -3.79 -19.73
C ASP A 231 -0.77 -2.59 -20.49
N GLY A 232 -1.56 -1.53 -20.67
CA GLY A 232 -1.14 -0.29 -21.31
C GLY A 232 -0.18 0.54 -20.45
N ALA A 233 -0.32 0.47 -19.12
CA ALA A 233 0.38 1.38 -18.20
C ALA A 233 1.71 0.84 -17.67
N MET A 234 1.89 -0.49 -17.61
CA MET A 234 3.22 -1.09 -17.33
C MET A 234 4.27 -0.80 -18.43
N THR A 235 3.89 -0.18 -19.56
CA THR A 235 4.83 0.25 -20.61
C THR A 235 5.43 1.64 -20.37
N GLU A 236 5.08 2.32 -19.28
CA GLU A 236 5.61 3.67 -19.01
C GLU A 236 7.01 3.66 -18.37
N HIS A 237 7.43 2.57 -17.73
CA HIS A 237 8.69 2.48 -17.01
C HIS A 237 9.70 1.60 -17.76
N GLY A 238 10.29 2.17 -18.81
CA GLY A 238 11.49 1.61 -19.48
C GLY A 238 11.27 1.16 -20.93
N TRP A 239 11.89 1.87 -21.86
CA TRP A 239 11.96 1.61 -23.31
C TRP A 239 10.69 1.89 -24.15
N ARG A 240 10.61 3.14 -24.64
CA ARG A 240 9.61 3.61 -25.60
C ARG A 240 9.79 2.97 -26.97
N ASN A 241 8.72 2.38 -27.51
CA ASN A 241 8.48 2.37 -28.96
C ASN A 241 7.60 3.60 -29.32
N ARG A 242 8.26 4.70 -29.70
CA ARG A 242 7.71 6.06 -29.95
C ARG A 242 6.70 6.14 -31.13
N LYS A 243 6.34 5.03 -31.78
CA LYS A 243 5.60 5.02 -33.06
C LYS A 243 4.13 4.60 -33.01
N SER A 244 3.60 4.13 -31.87
CA SER A 244 2.15 3.83 -31.78
C SER A 244 1.40 5.01 -31.16
N LYS A 245 0.61 5.73 -31.96
CA LYS A 245 -0.47 6.60 -31.45
C LYS A 245 -1.50 5.70 -30.75
N LYS A 246 -1.28 5.36 -29.49
CA LYS A 246 -2.26 4.61 -28.70
C LYS A 246 -3.43 5.51 -28.34
N ARG A 247 -4.64 4.96 -28.42
CA ARG A 247 -5.88 5.60 -27.95
C ARG A 247 -5.74 5.89 -26.45
N PRO A 248 -6.29 7.02 -25.94
CA PRO A 248 -6.27 7.29 -24.51
C PRO A 248 -6.93 6.12 -23.76
N SER A 249 -6.25 5.61 -22.74
CA SER A 249 -6.75 4.53 -21.90
C SER A 249 -8.10 4.93 -21.31
N LYS A 250 -9.11 4.06 -21.42
CA LYS A 250 -10.46 4.36 -20.91
C LYS A 250 -10.39 4.51 -19.39
N LYS A 251 -10.89 5.62 -18.86
CA LYS A 251 -11.02 5.88 -17.42
C LYS A 251 -12.44 5.56 -16.97
N ARG A 252 -12.60 5.10 -15.72
CA ARG A 252 -13.91 4.82 -15.12
C ARG A 252 -13.92 5.31 -13.68
N ILE A 253 -14.97 6.05 -13.33
CA ILE A 253 -15.24 6.48 -11.97
C ILE A 253 -15.90 5.32 -11.23
N LEU A 254 -15.42 5.04 -10.03
CA LEU A 254 -15.97 4.01 -9.16
C LEU A 254 -17.05 4.62 -8.27
N THR A 255 -18.17 3.91 -8.12
CA THR A 255 -19.28 4.29 -7.23
C THR A 255 -19.82 3.06 -6.51
N GLY A 256 -20.32 3.23 -5.29
CA GLY A 256 -20.89 2.15 -4.48
C GLY A 256 -19.94 1.67 -3.38
N PRO A 257 -20.31 0.58 -2.67
CA PRO A 257 -19.56 0.09 -1.53
C PRO A 257 -18.21 -0.48 -1.97
N VAL A 258 -17.17 -0.14 -1.23
CA VAL A 258 -15.81 -0.59 -1.47
C VAL A 258 -15.16 -1.08 -0.18
N LEU A 259 -14.40 -2.16 -0.30
CA LEU A 259 -13.55 -2.68 0.74
C LEU A 259 -12.14 -2.12 0.54
N VAL A 260 -11.60 -1.51 1.59
CA VAL A 260 -10.31 -0.82 1.60
C VAL A 260 -9.45 -1.36 2.72
N THR A 261 -8.18 -1.64 2.44
CA THR A 261 -7.19 -1.96 3.47
C THR A 261 -5.80 -1.53 3.06
N LYS A 262 -4.91 -1.34 4.03
CA LYS A 262 -3.49 -1.12 3.81
C LYS A 262 -2.71 -2.37 4.23
N ASN A 263 -1.75 -2.77 3.40
CA ASN A 263 -0.90 -3.92 3.71
C ASN A 263 0.36 -3.45 4.46
N PRO A 264 0.81 -4.18 5.50
CA PRO A 264 0.15 -5.32 6.13
C PRO A 264 -1.09 -4.90 6.96
N SER A 265 -2.13 -5.74 6.96
CA SER A 265 -3.32 -5.63 7.80
C SER A 265 -3.27 -6.71 8.87
N ILE A 266 -3.49 -6.35 10.14
CA ILE A 266 -3.20 -7.22 11.29
C ILE A 266 -4.47 -7.50 12.10
N VAL A 267 -5.27 -6.45 12.36
CA VAL A 267 -6.48 -6.54 13.18
C VAL A 267 -7.73 -6.40 12.32
N GLY A 268 -8.88 -6.85 12.85
CA GLY A 268 -10.15 -6.78 12.11
C GLY A 268 -10.52 -5.35 11.68
N GLY A 269 -10.14 -4.35 12.47
CA GLY A 269 -10.35 -2.93 12.20
C GLY A 269 -9.60 -2.38 10.98
N ASP A 270 -8.55 -3.05 10.50
CA ASP A 270 -7.70 -2.59 9.38
C ASP A 270 -8.35 -2.76 8.00
N VAL A 271 -9.46 -3.49 7.95
CA VAL A 271 -10.27 -3.65 6.74
C VAL A 271 -11.53 -2.81 6.90
N ARG A 272 -11.71 -1.84 6.00
CA ARG A 272 -12.78 -0.85 6.05
C ARG A 272 -13.72 -1.02 4.86
N MET A 273 -15.01 -1.07 5.12
CA MET A 273 -16.07 -0.75 4.18
C MET A 273 -16.28 0.77 4.13
N LEU A 274 -16.11 1.35 2.94
CA LEU A 274 -16.33 2.76 2.63
C LEU A 274 -17.25 2.88 1.41
N GLU A 275 -17.74 4.09 1.13
CA GLU A 275 -18.59 4.35 -0.03
C GLU A 275 -17.82 5.16 -1.08
N ALA A 276 -17.62 4.59 -2.28
CA ALA A 276 -17.08 5.34 -3.41
C ALA A 276 -18.17 6.25 -4.01
N VAL A 277 -17.88 7.54 -4.16
CA VAL A 277 -18.83 8.53 -4.68
C VAL A 277 -18.22 9.31 -5.84
N ASP A 278 -19.06 9.74 -6.78
CA ASP A 278 -18.64 10.60 -7.88
C ASP A 278 -18.58 12.07 -7.45
N VAL A 279 -17.38 12.67 -7.55
CA VAL A 279 -17.14 14.08 -7.29
C VAL A 279 -16.46 14.71 -8.50
N ALA A 280 -17.21 15.53 -9.24
CA ALA A 280 -16.72 16.20 -10.46
C ALA A 280 -15.43 17.00 -10.26
N ALA A 281 -15.27 17.64 -9.10
CA ALA A 281 -14.07 18.40 -8.77
C ALA A 281 -12.80 17.53 -8.69
N LEU A 282 -12.94 16.21 -8.47
CA LEU A 282 -11.85 15.26 -8.28
C LEU A 282 -11.51 14.42 -9.53
N HIS A 283 -12.21 14.61 -10.66
CA HIS A 283 -12.02 13.82 -11.91
C HIS A 283 -10.61 13.90 -12.51
N HIS A 284 -9.82 14.90 -12.12
CA HIS A 284 -8.42 15.06 -12.51
C HIS A 284 -7.50 14.04 -11.82
N LEU A 285 -7.91 13.48 -10.68
CA LEU A 285 -7.17 12.44 -9.95
C LEU A 285 -7.49 11.07 -10.52
N VAL A 286 -6.46 10.32 -10.93
CA VAL A 286 -6.60 9.01 -11.59
C VAL A 286 -5.62 8.02 -10.99
N ASP A 287 -6.05 6.77 -10.84
CA ASP A 287 -5.27 5.66 -10.28
C ASP A 287 -4.73 5.97 -8.86
N VAL A 288 -5.53 6.73 -8.10
CA VAL A 288 -5.33 7.06 -6.68
C VAL A 288 -6.64 6.92 -5.92
N LEU A 289 -6.54 6.63 -4.63
CA LEU A 289 -7.65 6.60 -3.69
C LEU A 289 -7.66 7.91 -2.90
N VAL A 290 -8.75 8.66 -3.01
CA VAL A 290 -8.90 9.98 -2.37
C VAL A 290 -9.74 9.84 -1.10
N PHE A 291 -9.13 10.17 0.03
CA PHE A 291 -9.75 10.18 1.36
C PHE A 291 -10.37 11.55 1.68
N PRO A 292 -11.41 11.59 2.53
CA PRO A 292 -12.02 12.84 2.95
C PRO A 292 -11.06 13.62 3.86
N ARG A 293 -11.05 14.94 3.70
CA ARG A 293 -10.30 15.84 4.60
C ARG A 293 -10.90 15.92 6.00
N HIS A 294 -12.22 15.72 6.10
CA HIS A 294 -12.98 15.94 7.32
C HIS A 294 -13.53 14.63 7.86
N GLY A 295 -13.48 14.46 9.17
CA GLY A 295 -13.97 13.28 9.88
C GLY A 295 -13.48 13.27 11.33
N PRO A 296 -14.00 12.35 12.15
CA PRO A 296 -13.56 12.18 13.54
C PRO A 296 -12.14 11.61 13.64
N ARG A 297 -11.75 10.77 12.66
CA ARG A 297 -10.45 10.12 12.54
C ARG A 297 -10.14 9.95 11.04
N PRO A 298 -8.89 10.19 10.58
CA PRO A 298 -8.54 9.94 9.19
C PRO A 298 -8.71 8.45 8.84
N HIS A 299 -9.38 8.13 7.73
CA HIS A 299 -9.55 6.72 7.31
C HIS A 299 -8.23 6.02 7.02
N SER A 300 -7.19 6.75 6.57
CA SER A 300 -5.84 6.19 6.44
C SER A 300 -5.33 5.65 7.77
N ASP A 301 -5.48 6.42 8.84
CA ASP A 301 -5.02 6.06 10.19
C ASP A 301 -5.85 4.91 10.79
N GLU A 302 -7.12 4.77 10.42
CA GLU A 302 -7.94 3.61 10.79
C GLU A 302 -7.39 2.28 10.25
N MET A 303 -6.53 2.32 9.23
CA MET A 303 -5.96 1.14 8.56
C MET A 303 -4.46 1.03 8.85
N ALA A 304 -4.09 0.24 9.86
CA ALA A 304 -2.70 -0.01 10.24
C ALA A 304 -1.85 1.26 10.45
N GLY A 305 -2.46 2.32 11.03
CA GLY A 305 -1.80 3.60 11.34
C GLY A 305 -1.22 4.30 10.11
N SER A 306 -1.82 4.07 8.93
CA SER A 306 -1.26 4.53 7.65
C SER A 306 -1.32 6.05 7.51
N ASP A 307 -0.28 6.60 6.91
CA ASP A 307 -0.22 8.00 6.51
C ASP A 307 -0.38 8.17 4.99
N LEU A 308 -0.19 9.38 4.49
CA LEU A 308 -0.32 9.70 3.06
C LEU A 308 1.02 10.17 2.46
N ASP A 309 2.14 9.61 2.94
CA ASP A 309 3.49 9.98 2.48
C ASP A 309 4.07 9.05 1.38
N GLY A 310 3.28 8.05 0.99
CA GLY A 310 3.62 7.08 -0.05
C GLY A 310 2.83 5.76 0.02
N ASP A 311 1.96 5.61 1.02
CA ASP A 311 1.23 4.38 1.28
C ASP A 311 0.26 4.00 0.15
N GLU A 312 0.20 2.69 -0.11
CA GLU A 312 -0.67 2.08 -1.11
C GLU A 312 -1.77 1.26 -0.45
N TYR A 313 -2.99 1.45 -0.95
CA TYR A 313 -4.20 0.84 -0.43
C TYR A 313 -4.72 -0.17 -1.42
N THR A 314 -5.14 -1.32 -0.88
CA THR A 314 -5.95 -2.30 -1.59
C THR A 314 -7.37 -1.79 -1.62
N LEU A 315 -7.91 -1.54 -2.81
CA LEU A 315 -9.30 -1.16 -3.05
C LEU A 315 -10.00 -2.28 -3.82
N ILE A 316 -11.05 -2.85 -3.24
CA ILE A 316 -11.83 -3.97 -3.80
C ILE A 316 -13.30 -3.57 -3.85
N TRP A 317 -13.94 -3.72 -5.01
CA TRP A 317 -15.37 -3.47 -5.21
C TRP A 317 -16.08 -4.75 -5.67
N ASP A 318 -15.71 -5.86 -5.05
CA ASP A 318 -16.34 -7.17 -5.22
C ASP A 318 -17.38 -7.37 -4.12
N GLU A 319 -18.67 -7.27 -4.45
CA GLU A 319 -19.78 -7.39 -3.49
C GLU A 319 -19.77 -8.75 -2.75
N GLU A 320 -19.23 -9.79 -3.37
CA GLU A 320 -19.14 -11.12 -2.76
C GLU A 320 -18.04 -11.20 -1.69
N LEU A 321 -17.08 -10.27 -1.67
CA LEU A 321 -16.09 -10.10 -0.60
C LEU A 321 -16.49 -9.02 0.42
N ALA A 322 -17.60 -8.32 0.20
CA ALA A 322 -18.00 -7.23 1.07
C ALA A 322 -18.40 -7.73 2.47
N LEU A 323 -17.88 -7.03 3.48
CA LEU A 323 -18.28 -7.18 4.87
C LEU A 323 -19.57 -6.36 5.12
N GLU A 324 -20.33 -6.74 6.14
CA GLU A 324 -21.59 -6.08 6.50
C GLU A 324 -21.39 -4.75 7.26
N GLY A 325 -20.21 -4.55 7.85
CA GLY A 325 -19.85 -3.34 8.57
C GLY A 325 -18.37 -3.28 8.96
N ASN A 326 -18.00 -2.17 9.58
CA ASN A 326 -16.64 -1.90 10.05
C ASN A 326 -16.45 -2.38 11.49
N GLN A 327 -15.38 -3.12 11.75
CA GLN A 327 -14.90 -3.35 13.11
C GLN A 327 -14.29 -2.07 13.69
N PRO A 328 -14.18 -1.93 15.03
CA PRO A 328 -13.47 -0.81 15.64
C PRO A 328 -12.01 -0.74 15.15
N ALA A 329 -11.55 0.44 14.78
CA ALA A 329 -10.15 0.65 14.42
C ALA A 329 -9.27 0.61 15.68
N ALA A 330 -8.14 -0.09 15.61
CA ALA A 330 -7.17 -0.12 16.71
C ALA A 330 -6.55 1.27 16.95
N ASP A 331 -6.00 1.47 18.15
CA ASP A 331 -5.21 2.65 18.44
C ASP A 331 -3.77 2.43 17.96
N TYR A 332 -3.34 3.27 17.02
CA TYR A 332 -1.98 3.27 16.46
C TYR A 332 -1.15 4.44 16.98
N SER A 333 -1.66 5.14 18.00
CA SER A 333 -0.92 6.23 18.61
C SER A 333 0.34 5.68 19.27
N ALA A 334 1.49 6.20 18.85
CA ALA A 334 2.74 5.90 19.53
C ALA A 334 2.60 6.20 21.04
N PRO A 335 3.11 5.33 21.93
CA PRO A 335 3.26 5.66 23.33
C PRO A 335 3.96 7.01 23.43
N LYS A 336 3.58 7.84 24.41
CA LYS A 336 4.26 9.13 24.67
C LYS A 336 5.66 8.85 25.23
N GLY A 337 6.55 8.32 24.40
CA GLY A 337 7.96 8.15 24.64
C GLY A 337 8.64 9.51 24.50
N ASN A 338 9.54 9.79 25.43
CA ASN A 338 10.19 11.09 25.59
C ASN A 338 10.82 11.51 24.27
N SER A 339 10.24 12.50 23.59
CA SER A 339 10.93 13.25 22.55
C SER A 339 12.21 13.79 23.19
N THR A 340 13.33 13.08 22.98
CA THR A 340 14.64 13.54 23.40
C THR A 340 14.85 14.84 22.63
N PRO A 341 15.06 15.96 23.33
CA PRO A 341 15.33 17.21 22.64
C PRO A 341 16.49 16.98 21.68
N THR A 342 16.42 17.56 20.48
CA THR A 342 17.56 17.65 19.56
C THR A 342 18.70 18.34 20.32
N VAL A 343 19.63 17.55 20.84
CA VAL A 343 20.86 18.05 21.47
C VAL A 343 21.86 18.25 20.34
N ASP A 344 22.56 19.38 20.33
CA ASP A 344 23.74 19.55 19.49
C ASP A 344 24.82 18.58 19.98
N LEU A 345 24.93 17.44 19.30
CA LEU A 345 25.93 16.43 19.61
C LEU A 345 27.28 16.83 19.03
N SER A 346 28.34 16.62 19.79
CA SER A 346 29.69 16.64 19.22
C SER A 346 29.86 15.55 18.16
N PRO A 347 30.81 15.67 17.21
CA PRO A 347 31.05 14.65 16.19
C PRO A 347 31.28 13.24 16.78
N ASP A 348 31.97 13.15 17.92
CA ASP A 348 32.26 11.89 18.60
C ASP A 348 30.99 11.28 19.24
N GLU A 349 30.16 12.11 19.88
CA GLU A 349 28.87 11.68 20.43
C GLU A 349 27.90 11.21 19.33
N TYR A 350 27.88 11.91 18.19
CA TYR A 350 27.09 11.50 17.02
C TYR A 350 27.52 10.12 16.51
N GLN A 351 28.83 9.88 16.37
CA GLN A 351 29.34 8.57 15.96
C GLN A 351 28.96 7.47 16.96
N GLN A 352 29.05 7.75 18.26
CA GLN A 352 28.68 6.80 19.31
C GLN A 352 27.18 6.51 19.31
N GLN A 353 26.33 7.52 19.14
CA GLN A 353 24.88 7.34 19.04
C GLN A 353 24.51 6.57 17.77
N MET A 354 25.13 6.87 16.63
CA MET A 354 24.92 6.14 15.38
C MET A 354 25.31 4.67 15.52
N ALA A 355 26.47 4.38 16.12
CA ALA A 355 26.88 3.00 16.40
C ALA A 355 25.89 2.28 17.34
N SER A 356 25.45 2.96 18.40
CA SER A 356 24.46 2.43 19.35
C SER A 356 23.12 2.16 18.69
N PHE A 357 22.67 3.05 17.80
CA PHE A 357 21.47 2.87 16.99
C PHE A 357 21.57 1.61 16.12
N PHE A 358 22.69 1.43 15.40
CA PHE A 358 22.88 0.23 14.57
C PHE A 358 22.91 -1.05 15.40
N VAL A 359 23.59 -1.07 16.55
CA VAL A 359 23.59 -2.23 17.45
C VAL A 359 22.18 -2.54 17.95
N LYS A 360 21.43 -1.51 18.36
CA LYS A 360 20.05 -1.66 18.82
C LYS A 360 19.14 -2.17 17.72
N TYR A 361 19.23 -1.61 16.52
CA TYR A 361 18.48 -2.04 15.35
C TYR A 361 18.75 -3.52 15.04
N LEU A 362 20.02 -3.95 15.02
CA LEU A 362 20.38 -5.34 14.75
C LEU A 362 19.84 -6.32 15.81
N ASN A 363 19.80 -5.91 17.07
CA ASN A 363 19.27 -6.74 18.15
C ASN A 363 17.72 -6.81 18.16
N ASN A 364 17.06 -5.80 17.60
CA ASN A 364 15.61 -5.64 17.67
C ASN A 364 14.90 -5.90 16.32
N ASP A 365 15.58 -6.40 15.29
CA ASP A 365 14.97 -6.69 13.98
C ASP A 365 14.12 -7.98 14.01
N SER A 366 13.03 -7.94 14.78
CA SER A 366 12.12 -9.07 15.04
C SER A 366 10.74 -8.90 14.41
N VAL A 367 10.48 -7.81 13.68
CA VAL A 367 9.17 -7.45 13.09
C VAL A 367 8.59 -8.61 12.28
N GLY A 368 9.41 -9.24 11.43
CA GLY A 368 8.96 -10.36 10.60
C GLY A 368 8.58 -11.60 11.42
N GLN A 369 9.30 -11.87 12.51
CA GLN A 369 8.99 -13.00 13.39
C GLN A 369 7.69 -12.73 14.15
N ILE A 370 7.54 -11.54 14.75
CA ILE A 370 6.33 -11.15 15.49
C ILE A 370 5.12 -11.14 14.56
N SER A 371 5.25 -10.65 13.32
CA SER A 371 4.14 -10.66 12.34
C SER A 371 3.67 -12.08 12.02
N ASN A 372 4.59 -13.03 11.83
CA ASN A 372 4.24 -14.43 11.59
C ASN A 372 3.63 -15.10 12.83
N SER A 373 4.16 -14.81 14.02
CA SER A 373 3.62 -15.32 15.29
C SER A 373 2.20 -14.79 15.54
N HIS A 374 1.94 -13.51 15.28
CA HIS A 374 0.60 -12.93 15.35
C HIS A 374 -0.36 -13.61 14.37
N LEU A 375 0.06 -13.81 13.13
CA LEU A 375 -0.76 -14.50 12.14
C LEU A 375 -1.09 -15.94 12.57
N ALA A 376 -0.11 -16.68 13.11
CA ALA A 376 -0.34 -18.04 13.60
C ALA A 376 -1.27 -18.07 14.82
N ASN A 377 -1.11 -17.14 15.77
CA ASN A 377 -1.96 -17.05 16.95
C ASN A 377 -3.40 -16.68 16.59
N SER A 378 -3.58 -15.68 15.72
CA SER A 378 -4.91 -15.26 15.28
C SER A 378 -5.63 -16.36 14.50
N ASP A 379 -4.93 -17.14 13.69
CA ASP A 379 -5.49 -18.31 12.98
C ASP A 379 -5.95 -19.41 13.95
N LEU A 380 -5.22 -19.64 15.04
CA LEU A 380 -5.53 -20.70 16.02
C LEU A 380 -6.57 -20.30 17.06
N TYR A 381 -6.50 -19.08 17.59
CA TYR A 381 -7.24 -18.65 18.78
C TYR A 381 -8.27 -17.54 18.49
N GLY A 382 -8.28 -17.00 17.28
CA GLY A 382 -9.14 -15.90 16.87
C GLY A 382 -8.41 -14.56 16.80
N ILE A 383 -8.89 -13.65 15.95
CA ILE A 383 -8.24 -12.37 15.64
C ILE A 383 -8.30 -11.37 16.80
N ASP A 384 -9.30 -11.52 17.66
CA ASP A 384 -9.45 -10.73 18.89
C ASP A 384 -8.86 -11.44 20.12
N CYS A 385 -8.09 -12.53 19.94
CA CYS A 385 -7.56 -13.24 21.08
C CYS A 385 -6.57 -12.35 21.85
N ASP A 386 -6.87 -12.08 23.12
CA ASP A 386 -5.89 -11.56 24.06
C ASP A 386 -4.86 -12.66 24.30
N VAL A 387 -3.74 -12.58 23.58
CA VAL A 387 -2.66 -13.56 23.69
C VAL A 387 -2.26 -13.67 25.19
N PRO A 388 -2.23 -14.89 25.79
CA PRO A 388 -1.96 -15.07 27.20
C PRO A 388 -0.66 -14.38 27.65
N ALA A 389 -0.63 -13.91 28.90
CA ALA A 389 0.50 -13.15 29.45
C ALA A 389 1.87 -13.86 29.36
N SER A 390 1.89 -15.19 29.21
CA SER A 390 3.10 -16.00 28.97
C SER A 390 3.71 -15.81 27.58
N LEU A 391 2.93 -15.40 26.58
CA LEU A 391 3.37 -15.09 25.22
C LEU A 391 3.61 -13.58 25.01
N LYS A 392 3.23 -12.73 25.99
CA LYS A 392 3.52 -11.28 26.00
C LYS A 392 5.02 -10.93 26.09
N ASN A 393 5.88 -11.94 26.26
CA ASN A 393 7.32 -11.75 26.10
C ASN A 393 7.70 -11.38 24.64
N TRP A 394 6.81 -11.64 23.68
CA TRP A 394 6.85 -11.02 22.36
C TRP A 394 6.06 -9.73 22.47
N ASP A 395 6.74 -8.61 22.66
CA ASP A 395 6.10 -7.32 22.87
C ASP A 395 5.20 -6.98 21.67
N PHE A 396 3.88 -7.22 21.78
CA PHE A 396 2.92 -7.00 20.68
C PHE A 396 2.71 -5.52 20.41
N ASP A 397 2.96 -4.66 21.40
CA ASP A 397 3.04 -3.21 21.22
C ASP A 397 4.17 -2.85 20.26
N PHE A 398 5.22 -3.68 20.14
CA PHE A 398 6.28 -3.48 19.16
C PHE A 398 5.72 -3.46 17.74
N LEU A 399 4.86 -4.39 17.31
CA LEU A 399 4.41 -4.42 15.91
C LEU A 399 3.51 -3.22 15.55
N HIS A 400 2.76 -2.71 16.53
CA HIS A 400 1.98 -1.48 16.41
C HIS A 400 2.86 -0.22 16.45
N ASN A 401 3.99 -0.25 17.17
CA ASN A 401 4.84 0.91 17.46
C ASN A 401 6.21 0.93 16.76
N THR A 402 6.60 -0.11 16.00
CA THR A 402 7.90 -0.16 15.29
C THR A 402 7.96 0.84 14.13
N ILE A 403 6.83 1.46 13.80
CA ILE A 403 6.81 2.59 12.87
C ILE A 403 7.30 3.88 13.57
N SER A 404 7.50 3.91 14.90
CA SER A 404 7.72 5.17 15.63
C SER A 404 8.66 5.23 16.85
N ASP A 405 9.15 4.15 17.49
CA ASP A 405 10.04 4.37 18.67
C ASP A 405 11.10 3.28 18.99
N GLU A 406 12.24 3.76 19.49
CA GLU A 406 13.52 3.08 19.72
C GLU A 406 13.82 2.83 21.21
N SER A 407 12.89 2.40 22.07
CA SER A 407 13.20 2.30 23.51
C SER A 407 12.80 1.04 24.28
N VAL A 408 12.20 0.02 23.64
CA VAL A 408 11.72 -1.15 24.39
C VAL A 408 12.81 -2.22 24.58
N ARG A 409 12.91 -2.78 25.79
CA ARG A 409 13.77 -3.93 26.14
C ARG A 409 12.99 -5.23 25.89
N LEU A 410 13.58 -6.14 25.11
CA LEU A 410 13.09 -7.50 24.96
C LEU A 410 13.38 -8.32 26.24
N PRO A 411 12.52 -9.29 26.60
CA PRO A 411 12.86 -10.34 27.56
C PRO A 411 13.96 -11.26 27.01
N ASP A 412 14.62 -11.98 27.90
CA ASP A 412 15.72 -12.87 27.54
C ASP A 412 15.23 -14.00 26.63
N MET A 413 15.91 -14.21 25.49
CA MET A 413 15.46 -15.14 24.44
C MET A 413 15.50 -16.61 24.91
N ASP A 414 16.30 -16.93 25.93
CA ASP A 414 16.37 -18.25 26.54
C ASP A 414 15.16 -18.55 27.45
N GLU A 415 14.40 -17.53 27.90
CA GLU A 415 13.12 -17.69 28.61
C GLU A 415 11.90 -17.77 27.67
N LEU A 416 12.13 -17.61 26.36
CA LEU A 416 11.13 -17.37 25.32
C LEU A 416 11.00 -18.52 24.31
N LEU A 417 11.95 -19.44 24.32
CA LEU A 417 11.89 -20.69 23.56
C LEU A 417 11.01 -21.67 24.33
N LEU A 418 9.94 -22.14 23.69
CA LEU A 418 9.27 -23.36 24.14
C LEU A 418 10.36 -24.42 24.32
N SER A 419 10.38 -25.04 25.50
CA SER A 419 11.25 -26.20 25.72
C SER A 419 10.98 -27.24 24.62
N SER A 420 11.94 -28.11 24.33
CA SER A 420 11.76 -29.14 23.30
C SER A 420 10.50 -29.99 23.54
N GLU A 421 10.07 -30.14 24.79
CA GLU A 421 8.84 -30.83 25.17
C GLU A 421 7.58 -29.99 24.84
N GLU A 422 7.55 -28.70 25.20
CA GLU A 422 6.40 -27.82 24.88
C GLU A 422 6.25 -27.57 23.37
N HIS A 423 7.36 -27.56 22.62
CA HIS A 423 7.32 -27.49 21.17
C HIS A 423 6.77 -28.77 20.55
N GLN A 424 7.11 -29.94 21.12
CA GLN A 424 6.59 -31.23 20.68
C GLN A 424 5.08 -31.35 21.00
N GLU A 425 4.66 -30.90 22.19
CA GLU A 425 3.26 -30.85 22.61
C GLU A 425 2.44 -29.90 21.72
N TYR A 426 3.02 -28.74 21.33
CA TYR A 426 2.43 -27.84 20.34
C TYR A 426 2.26 -28.49 18.96
N ILE A 427 3.26 -29.24 18.48
CA ILE A 427 3.17 -29.98 17.22
C ILE A 427 2.11 -31.07 17.28
N GLU A 428 2.00 -31.80 18.40
CA GLU A 428 1.00 -32.85 18.60
C GLU A 428 -0.42 -32.28 18.70
N LEU A 429 -0.62 -31.19 19.46
CA LEU A 429 -1.89 -30.47 19.55
C LEU A 429 -2.31 -29.88 18.20
N ALA A 430 -1.38 -29.25 17.47
CA ALA A 430 -1.65 -28.71 16.14
C ALA A 430 -2.01 -29.83 15.16
N SER A 431 -1.34 -30.99 15.24
CA SER A 431 -1.62 -32.17 14.42
C SER A 431 -2.98 -32.80 14.73
N GLU A 432 -3.35 -32.95 16.01
CA GLU A 432 -4.67 -33.44 16.43
C GLU A 432 -5.80 -32.49 16.03
N HIS A 433 -5.58 -31.17 16.17
CA HIS A 433 -6.55 -30.18 15.74
C HIS A 433 -6.73 -30.22 14.22
N TYR A 434 -5.64 -30.29 13.45
CA TYR A 434 -5.69 -30.42 12.00
C TYR A 434 -6.40 -31.71 11.55
N GLN A 435 -6.20 -32.83 12.24
CA GLN A 435 -6.92 -34.08 11.97
C GLN A 435 -8.41 -33.98 12.31
N LYS A 436 -8.79 -33.30 13.38
CA LYS A 436 -10.21 -33.07 13.71
C LYS A 436 -10.95 -32.29 12.63
N TYR A 437 -10.34 -31.28 12.01
CA TYR A 437 -10.96 -30.49 10.94
C TYR A 437 -10.83 -31.14 9.55
N ALA A 438 -9.75 -31.89 9.29
CA ALA A 438 -9.56 -32.58 8.01
C ALA A 438 -10.53 -33.76 7.79
N TYR A 439 -11.08 -34.35 8.86
CA TYR A 439 -11.99 -35.50 8.80
C TYR A 439 -13.43 -35.18 9.25
N ALA A 440 -13.79 -33.91 9.44
CA ALA A 440 -15.16 -33.47 9.74
C ALA A 440 -16.02 -33.22 8.49
N ASN A 441 -15.71 -33.89 7.37
CA ASN A 441 -16.55 -33.98 6.16
C ASN A 441 -17.05 -35.40 5.95
#